data_AF-A0A919GI57-F1
#
_entry.id   AF-A0A919GI57-F1
#
_cell.length_a   1.000
_cell.length_b   1.000
_cell.length_c   1.000
_cell.angle_alpha   90.00
_cell.angle_beta   90.00
_cell.angle_gamma   90.00
#
_symmetry.space_group_name_H-M   'P 1'
#
loop_
_entity.id
_entity.type
_entity.pdbx_description
1 polymer ?
#
loop_
_entity_poly.entity_id
_entity_poly.type
_entity_poly.pdbx_seq_one_letter_code
_entity_poly.pdbx_strand_id
1 'polypeptide(L)'
;MWPGDQPPGGEQNPQNQSQNPYQQPGYQQPNPYTQPGYQQQNPYGRQPGQPPGQPQWSAPTVPMGAPRPPRDERRKTMITALVAAGAVVIAAGVTGFLVLGGHDDDTAAPAASKSPTASSPASPSPGDTAAGGDDNPRGTEGAKPTIPGWKVVVNPKWGTAFDVPPDWQVSSPTLITGFEDDKKGDGSPLITMSAPAFLKEKWCTSDDDHDGQPDDTALAAAGTKGQNGAKNTDDPARNDPAWWVFGGYTDQKDSDKKLLKVGEPKPYTTKSGVKGSVATTYSKGVPKKDKCDSDGKATTFAFKNAAGDFVSWTFYGAKGVKEEVPEATIQKILSTVRLNGQPEDDSAG
;
A
#
# COMPACT_ATOMS: atom_id res chain seq x y z
N MET A 1 -29.31 -28.90 9.66
CA MET A 1 -30.42 -29.87 9.44
C MET A 1 -31.52 -29.58 10.47
N TRP A 2 -32.74 -29.92 10.10
CA TRP A 2 -34.06 -29.74 10.75
C TRP A 2 -34.17 -29.97 12.28
N PRO A 3 -35.25 -29.47 12.94
CA PRO A 3 -35.57 -29.74 14.34
C PRO A 3 -36.58 -30.90 14.55
N GLY A 4 -36.40 -31.64 15.64
CA GLY A 4 -37.50 -32.33 16.38
C GLY A 4 -37.36 -33.85 16.59
N ASP A 5 -37.08 -34.26 17.84
CA ASP A 5 -37.71 -35.41 18.54
C ASP A 5 -37.42 -35.35 20.06
N GLN A 6 -38.33 -35.88 20.87
CA GLN A 6 -38.78 -35.51 22.25
C GLN A 6 -38.32 -36.54 23.36
N PRO A 7 -38.82 -36.59 24.63
CA PRO A 7 -38.52 -35.86 25.89
C PRO A 7 -38.25 -36.82 27.12
N PRO A 8 -38.71 -36.59 28.40
CA PRO A 8 -38.31 -35.65 29.47
C PRO A 8 -37.88 -36.30 30.82
N GLY A 9 -37.40 -35.50 31.78
CA GLY A 9 -37.40 -35.83 33.23
C GLY A 9 -36.33 -35.05 34.00
N GLY A 10 -36.55 -34.42 35.16
CA GLY A 10 -37.72 -34.23 36.01
C GLY A 10 -37.33 -33.20 37.09
N GLU A 11 -38.30 -32.48 37.65
CA GLU A 11 -38.12 -31.41 38.65
C GLU A 11 -38.30 -31.90 40.11
N GLN A 12 -37.89 -31.03 41.07
CA GLN A 12 -38.42 -30.79 42.44
C GLN A 12 -37.73 -31.39 43.70
N ASN A 13 -36.89 -30.56 44.35
CA ASN A 13 -37.00 -29.95 45.71
C ASN A 13 -36.86 -30.82 47.02
N PRO A 14 -36.83 -30.27 48.27
CA PRO A 14 -35.66 -29.81 49.07
C PRO A 14 -35.56 -30.30 50.55
N GLN A 15 -34.63 -29.69 51.33
CA GLN A 15 -34.52 -29.61 52.83
C GLN A 15 -34.05 -30.92 53.53
N ASN A 16 -33.15 -30.98 54.54
CA ASN A 16 -32.81 -30.08 55.65
C ASN A 16 -31.63 -30.64 56.50
N GLN A 17 -30.99 -29.76 57.31
CA GLN A 17 -30.35 -30.00 58.64
C GLN A 17 -29.15 -30.97 58.78
N SER A 18 -28.00 -30.61 59.37
CA SER A 18 -27.86 -30.16 60.79
C SER A 18 -26.47 -29.57 61.13
N GLN A 19 -26.45 -28.40 61.80
CA GLN A 19 -25.70 -27.95 63.02
C GLN A 19 -24.25 -28.49 63.29
N ASN A 20 -23.22 -27.75 63.78
CA ASN A 20 -23.15 -26.72 64.84
C ASN A 20 -21.70 -26.09 64.92
N PRO A 21 -21.35 -25.16 65.85
CA PRO A 21 -20.50 -23.98 65.62
C PRO A 21 -19.28 -23.92 66.59
N TYR A 22 -18.39 -22.93 66.49
CA TYR A 22 -17.71 -22.20 67.61
C TYR A 22 -16.67 -21.20 67.05
N GLN A 23 -16.50 -20.10 67.79
CA GLN A 23 -15.82 -18.84 67.46
C GLN A 23 -14.31 -18.83 67.81
N GLN A 24 -13.48 -17.98 67.16
CA GLN A 24 -12.81 -16.79 67.76
C GLN A 24 -11.71 -16.16 66.86
N PRO A 25 -11.33 -14.87 67.07
CA PRO A 25 -10.69 -14.00 66.07
C PRO A 25 -9.25 -13.51 66.38
N GLY A 26 -8.53 -13.11 65.32
CA GLY A 26 -7.41 -12.15 65.38
C GLY A 26 -6.01 -12.71 65.08
N TYR A 27 -5.30 -12.09 64.12
CA TYR A 27 -3.99 -11.44 64.27
C TYR A 27 -3.48 -10.92 62.91
N GLN A 28 -3.06 -9.65 62.91
CA GLN A 28 -2.29 -8.99 61.84
C GLN A 28 -0.83 -9.47 61.86
N GLN A 29 -0.21 -9.62 60.69
CA GLN A 29 1.19 -9.20 60.48
C GLN A 29 1.47 -8.86 59.00
N PRO A 30 2.27 -7.80 58.72
CA PRO A 30 2.55 -7.29 57.38
C PRO A 30 3.85 -7.87 56.80
N ASN A 31 3.89 -8.12 55.48
CA ASN A 31 5.15 -8.44 54.80
C ASN A 31 5.57 -7.31 53.83
N PRO A 32 6.83 -6.81 53.88
CA PRO A 32 7.24 -5.58 53.24
C PRO A 32 8.19 -5.83 52.06
N TYR A 33 7.77 -5.55 50.82
CA TYR A 33 8.70 -5.20 49.74
C TYR A 33 7.99 -4.32 48.71
N THR A 34 8.21 -3.01 48.83
CA THR A 34 7.97 -2.00 47.80
C THR A 34 9.19 -1.90 46.89
N GLN A 35 8.98 -2.00 45.58
CA GLN A 35 9.89 -1.44 44.56
C GLN A 35 9.04 -0.61 43.56
N PRO A 36 9.52 0.55 43.09
CA PRO A 36 8.68 1.52 42.38
C PRO A 36 8.61 1.18 40.88
N GLY A 37 7.44 0.72 40.42
CA GLY A 37 7.10 0.57 39.02
C GLY A 37 6.16 1.70 38.57
N TYR A 38 6.59 2.43 37.55
CA TYR A 38 5.86 3.52 36.91
C TYR A 38 4.46 3.08 36.44
N GLN A 39 3.47 3.92 36.69
CA GLN A 39 2.11 3.78 36.19
C GLN A 39 2.09 3.85 34.65
N GLN A 40 1.59 2.81 34.00
CA GLN A 40 1.00 2.94 32.66
C GLN A 40 -0.48 2.61 32.76
N GLN A 41 -1.31 3.61 32.47
CA GLN A 41 -2.77 3.52 32.46
C GLN A 41 -3.22 2.52 31.38
N ASN A 42 -4.03 1.55 31.78
CA ASN A 42 -4.65 0.58 30.90
C ASN A 42 -6.16 0.91 30.80
N PRO A 43 -6.65 1.59 29.75
CA PRO A 43 -8.06 1.88 29.59
C PRO A 43 -8.75 0.83 28.70
N TYR A 44 -8.98 -0.38 29.23
CA TYR A 44 -9.99 -1.28 28.66
C TYR A 44 -11.34 -1.00 29.33
N GLY A 45 -11.99 0.08 28.87
CA GLY A 45 -13.41 0.32 29.09
C GLY A 45 -14.24 -0.66 28.25
N ARG A 46 -15.12 -1.41 28.92
CA ARG A 46 -16.11 -2.29 28.29
C ARG A 46 -16.97 -1.52 27.28
N GLN A 47 -17.14 -2.09 26.09
CA GLN A 47 -18.12 -1.62 25.11
C GLN A 47 -19.45 -2.37 25.32
N PRO A 48 -20.60 -1.67 25.47
CA PRO A 48 -21.93 -2.29 25.48
C PRO A 48 -22.31 -2.82 24.10
N GLY A 49 -23.12 -3.90 24.08
CA GLY A 49 -23.45 -4.70 22.89
C GLY A 49 -23.91 -3.91 21.66
N GLN A 50 -23.34 -4.26 20.50
CA GLN A 50 -23.76 -3.77 19.19
C GLN A 50 -24.96 -4.57 18.64
N PRO A 51 -25.87 -3.93 17.89
CA PRO A 51 -26.97 -4.59 17.19
C PRO A 51 -26.46 -5.44 16.00
N PRO A 52 -27.17 -6.52 15.60
CA PRO A 52 -26.72 -7.43 14.57
C PRO A 52 -26.93 -6.82 13.15
N GLY A 53 -25.85 -6.76 12.34
CA GLY A 53 -25.99 -6.50 10.89
C GLY A 53 -24.88 -5.72 10.17
N GLN A 54 -23.81 -5.27 10.84
CA GLN A 54 -22.73 -4.52 10.18
C GLN A 54 -21.62 -5.47 9.70
N PRO A 55 -21.16 -5.42 8.43
CA PRO A 55 -19.98 -6.16 8.01
C PRO A 55 -18.75 -5.56 8.72
N GLN A 56 -18.18 -6.30 9.65
CA GLN A 56 -17.00 -5.91 10.40
C GLN A 56 -15.75 -6.20 9.55
N TRP A 57 -15.10 -5.14 9.05
CA TRP A 57 -13.75 -5.20 8.47
C TRP A 57 -12.75 -4.84 9.57
N SER A 58 -11.69 -5.63 9.75
CA SER A 58 -10.62 -5.28 10.69
C SER A 58 -9.88 -4.05 10.18
N ALA A 59 -9.49 -3.13 11.07
CA ALA A 59 -8.69 -1.96 10.71
C ALA A 59 -7.36 -2.39 10.06
N PRO A 60 -6.88 -1.66 9.05
CA PRO A 60 -5.64 -2.01 8.36
C PRO A 60 -4.44 -1.71 9.25
N THR A 61 -3.42 -2.56 9.20
CA THR A 61 -2.12 -2.26 9.81
C THR A 61 -1.33 -1.35 8.87
N VAL A 62 -0.84 -0.23 9.38
CA VAL A 62 -0.01 0.72 8.61
C VAL A 62 1.42 0.68 9.17
N PRO A 63 2.47 0.65 8.32
CA PRO A 63 3.84 0.73 8.81
C PRO A 63 4.08 2.06 9.53
N MET A 64 4.64 2.01 10.76
CA MET A 64 5.11 3.23 11.44
C MET A 64 6.38 3.73 10.74
N GLY A 65 6.43 5.01 10.33
CA GLY A 65 7.72 5.62 9.96
C GLY A 65 7.74 6.75 8.91
N ALA A 66 6.63 7.23 8.35
CA ALA A 66 6.70 8.37 7.41
C ALA A 66 6.83 9.72 8.16
N PRO A 67 7.85 10.56 7.89
CA PRO A 67 7.94 11.92 8.44
C PRO A 67 6.80 12.80 7.93
N ARG A 68 6.27 13.66 8.82
CA ARG A 68 5.15 14.58 8.54
C ARG A 68 5.68 15.93 8.00
N PRO A 69 5.23 16.42 6.84
CA PRO A 69 5.20 17.86 6.59
C PRO A 69 4.03 18.50 7.35
N PRO A 70 4.15 19.73 7.88
CA PRO A 70 3.02 20.43 8.47
C PRO A 70 2.09 20.94 7.36
N ARG A 71 0.76 20.71 7.43
CA ARG A 71 -0.23 21.48 6.68
C ARG A 71 -1.68 21.28 7.13
N ASP A 72 -2.47 22.32 6.81
CA ASP A 72 -3.80 22.68 7.28
C ASP A 72 -4.92 21.65 7.05
N GLU A 73 -5.94 21.78 7.90
CA GLU A 73 -7.13 20.94 8.03
C GLU A 73 -8.04 20.99 6.79
N ARG A 74 -8.22 19.82 6.15
CA ARG A 74 -9.31 19.33 5.25
C ARG A 74 -8.81 18.60 3.98
N ARG A 75 -7.84 17.72 4.13
CA ARG A 75 -7.32 16.93 3.00
C ARG A 75 -8.11 15.63 2.84
N LYS A 76 -8.67 15.40 1.65
CA LYS A 76 -8.99 14.07 1.11
C LYS A 76 -7.78 13.51 0.32
N THR A 77 -6.57 13.93 0.66
CA THR A 77 -5.43 13.89 -0.25
C THR A 77 -4.76 12.51 -0.24
N MET A 78 -4.46 12.01 -1.43
CA MET A 78 -3.62 10.84 -1.62
C MET A 78 -2.22 11.11 -1.02
N ILE A 79 -1.82 10.30 -0.03
CA ILE A 79 -0.49 10.40 0.56
C ILE A 79 0.52 9.95 -0.47
N THR A 80 1.56 10.76 -0.70
CA THR A 80 2.74 10.37 -1.47
C THR A 80 3.98 10.77 -0.69
N ALA A 81 4.73 9.80 -0.18
CA ALA A 81 5.91 10.03 0.65
C ALA A 81 7.09 9.19 0.16
N LEU A 82 8.27 9.81 0.00
CA LEU A 82 9.51 9.10 -0.27
C LEU A 82 10.19 8.71 1.04
N VAL A 83 10.48 7.43 1.22
CA VAL A 83 11.40 7.00 2.28
C VAL A 83 12.83 7.31 1.81
N ALA A 84 13.52 8.20 2.53
CA ALA A 84 14.90 8.55 2.24
C ALA A 84 15.84 7.43 2.69
N ALA A 85 16.36 6.65 1.73
CA ALA A 85 17.57 5.86 1.91
C ALA A 85 18.71 6.61 1.19
N GLY A 86 19.83 6.84 1.87
CA GLY A 86 20.87 7.81 1.46
C GLY A 86 21.41 7.70 0.02
N ALA A 87 21.76 8.89 -0.49
CA ALA A 87 22.29 9.33 -1.80
C ALA A 87 21.26 9.59 -2.92
N VAL A 88 20.80 10.84 -3.00
CA VAL A 88 19.92 11.35 -4.07
C VAL A 88 20.78 11.93 -5.21
N VAL A 89 20.68 11.35 -6.40
CA VAL A 89 21.08 12.02 -7.65
C VAL A 89 19.79 12.52 -8.32
N ILE A 90 19.56 13.84 -8.24
CA ILE A 90 18.45 14.48 -8.97
C ILE A 90 18.92 14.72 -10.40
N ALA A 91 18.42 13.92 -11.34
CA ALA A 91 18.44 14.29 -12.75
C ALA A 91 17.31 15.30 -13.01
N ALA A 92 17.59 16.58 -12.77
CA ALA A 92 16.71 17.67 -13.20
C ALA A 92 16.88 17.86 -14.72
N GLY A 93 15.88 17.43 -15.49
CA GLY A 93 15.78 17.78 -16.91
C GLY A 93 15.49 19.26 -17.07
N VAL A 94 16.51 20.06 -17.36
CA VAL A 94 16.34 21.44 -17.83
C VAL A 94 16.19 21.39 -19.34
N THR A 95 14.96 21.52 -19.83
CA THR A 95 14.70 21.86 -21.24
C THR A 95 14.88 23.36 -21.38
N GLY A 96 16.05 23.79 -21.88
CA GLY A 96 16.28 25.15 -22.33
C GLY A 96 16.16 25.26 -23.84
N PHE A 97 15.31 26.17 -24.34
CA PHE A 97 15.55 26.91 -25.58
C PHE A 97 14.56 28.08 -25.73
N LEU A 98 15.08 29.30 -25.85
CA LEU A 98 14.57 30.49 -26.59
C LEU A 98 15.51 31.66 -26.21
N VAL A 99 16.59 31.92 -26.98
CA VAL A 99 16.68 32.83 -28.15
C VAL A 99 16.48 34.31 -27.79
N LEU A 100 17.61 35.03 -27.68
CA LEU A 100 17.88 36.47 -27.89
C LEU A 100 19.34 36.68 -27.38
N GLY A 101 20.39 37.06 -28.12
CA GLY A 101 20.53 37.78 -29.37
C GLY A 101 21.06 39.20 -29.09
N GLY A 102 22.38 39.43 -29.12
CA GLY A 102 22.97 40.79 -29.22
C GLY A 102 24.36 41.05 -28.62
N HIS A 103 25.38 41.09 -29.50
CA HIS A 103 26.52 42.04 -29.62
C HIS A 103 27.50 42.36 -28.45
N ASP A 104 28.80 42.02 -28.61
CA ASP A 104 29.91 42.95 -28.98
C ASP A 104 31.32 42.42 -28.57
N ASP A 105 32.21 42.35 -29.57
CA ASP A 105 33.67 42.53 -29.68
C ASP A 105 34.64 42.24 -28.51
N ASP A 106 35.65 41.38 -28.74
CA ASP A 106 37.03 41.82 -29.07
C ASP A 106 38.06 40.66 -29.23
N THR A 107 38.63 40.61 -30.44
CA THR A 107 40.03 40.34 -30.85
C THR A 107 40.98 39.49 -29.98
N ALA A 108 41.38 38.31 -30.50
CA ALA A 108 42.79 37.96 -30.80
C ALA A 108 42.93 36.53 -31.39
N ALA A 109 43.52 36.45 -32.58
CA ALA A 109 44.08 35.23 -33.20
C ALA A 109 45.64 35.37 -33.21
N PRO A 110 46.48 34.45 -33.75
CA PRO A 110 46.16 33.25 -34.55
C PRO A 110 47.09 32.02 -34.34
N ALA A 111 46.96 31.05 -35.26
CA ALA A 111 47.88 29.97 -35.69
C ALA A 111 47.52 28.56 -35.16
N ALA A 112 47.47 27.49 -35.96
CA ALA A 112 47.67 27.28 -37.39
C ALA A 112 47.09 25.91 -37.81
N SER A 113 46.41 25.88 -38.97
CA SER A 113 46.58 24.96 -40.09
C SER A 113 46.59 23.42 -39.89
N LYS A 114 45.57 22.74 -40.44
CA LYS A 114 45.60 21.84 -41.64
C LYS A 114 44.58 20.70 -41.53
N SER A 115 43.58 20.72 -42.42
CA SER A 115 42.75 19.56 -42.83
C SER A 115 43.47 18.74 -43.93
N PRO A 116 42.83 17.78 -44.64
CA PRO A 116 41.93 16.66 -44.28
C PRO A 116 42.44 15.32 -44.87
N THR A 117 41.91 14.14 -44.49
CA THR A 117 41.60 13.03 -45.44
C THR A 117 40.95 11.80 -44.78
N ALA A 118 40.10 11.14 -45.58
CA ALA A 118 39.28 9.98 -45.27
C ALA A 118 40.01 8.63 -45.43
N SER A 119 39.51 7.59 -44.74
CA SER A 119 39.18 6.25 -45.30
C SER A 119 38.88 5.23 -44.17
N SER A 120 37.74 4.53 -44.27
CA SER A 120 37.45 3.24 -43.62
C SER A 120 38.24 2.10 -44.33
N PRO A 121 38.11 0.79 -44.01
CA PRO A 121 37.56 0.06 -42.86
C PRO A 121 38.54 -1.00 -42.28
N ALA A 122 38.35 -1.47 -41.04
CA ALA A 122 38.84 -2.79 -40.62
C ALA A 122 38.08 -3.29 -39.39
N SER A 123 37.33 -4.39 -39.56
CA SER A 123 36.92 -5.25 -38.46
C SER A 123 37.98 -6.33 -38.28
N PRO A 124 38.38 -6.60 -37.03
CA PRO A 124 38.24 -7.96 -36.53
C PRO A 124 37.67 -8.00 -35.10
N SER A 125 36.69 -8.88 -34.87
CA SER A 125 36.42 -9.47 -33.54
C SER A 125 37.56 -10.42 -33.13
N PRO A 126 37.64 -10.95 -31.89
CA PRO A 126 36.98 -10.60 -30.61
C PRO A 126 38.01 -10.44 -29.46
N GLY A 127 37.65 -9.71 -28.39
CA GLY A 127 38.45 -9.72 -27.16
C GLY A 127 38.13 -8.55 -26.22
N ASP A 128 37.72 -8.93 -25.01
CA ASP A 128 37.36 -8.15 -23.84
C ASP A 128 38.10 -6.82 -23.61
N THR A 129 37.31 -5.77 -23.37
CA THR A 129 37.69 -4.67 -22.47
C THR A 129 36.52 -4.35 -21.54
N ALA A 130 36.58 -4.96 -20.36
CA ALA A 130 35.95 -4.45 -19.17
C ALA A 130 36.76 -3.27 -18.62
N ALA A 131 36.08 -2.16 -18.34
CA ALA A 131 36.34 -1.15 -17.29
C ALA A 131 35.31 -0.02 -17.51
N GLY A 132 34.48 0.40 -16.56
CA GLY A 132 34.32 0.10 -15.14
C GLY A 132 33.63 1.30 -14.46
N GLY A 133 32.79 1.03 -13.45
CA GLY A 133 32.15 2.02 -12.55
C GLY A 133 30.67 2.28 -12.90
N ASP A 134 29.66 1.83 -12.16
CA ASP A 134 29.58 1.48 -10.74
C ASP A 134 28.58 0.33 -10.49
N ASP A 135 28.99 -0.66 -9.71
CA ASP A 135 28.10 -1.69 -9.16
C ASP A 135 27.15 -1.05 -8.15
N ASN A 136 25.88 -0.86 -8.54
CA ASN A 136 24.80 -0.57 -7.60
C ASN A 136 24.11 -1.88 -7.18
N PRO A 137 24.27 -2.36 -5.92
CA PRO A 137 23.67 -3.62 -5.48
C PRO A 137 22.16 -3.51 -5.19
N ARG A 138 21.52 -2.34 -5.38
CA ARG A 138 20.09 -2.10 -5.14
C ARG A 138 19.29 -2.23 -6.44
N GLY A 139 19.05 -3.49 -6.82
CA GLY A 139 18.68 -3.92 -8.16
C GLY A 139 17.36 -3.39 -8.74
N THR A 140 17.47 -2.81 -9.94
CA THR A 140 16.48 -2.93 -11.02
C THR A 140 17.05 -3.58 -12.29
N GLU A 141 18.38 -3.76 -12.37
CA GLU A 141 19.08 -4.18 -13.60
C GLU A 141 18.99 -5.67 -13.95
N GLY A 142 18.24 -6.48 -13.19
CA GLY A 142 18.16 -7.94 -13.43
C GLY A 142 16.76 -8.50 -13.75
N ALA A 143 15.68 -7.80 -13.40
CA ALA A 143 14.34 -8.38 -13.46
C ALA A 143 13.71 -8.16 -14.85
N LYS A 144 13.69 -9.21 -15.67
CA LYS A 144 12.98 -9.18 -16.97
C LYS A 144 11.47 -9.30 -16.76
N PRO A 145 10.65 -8.58 -17.55
CA PRO A 145 9.21 -8.75 -17.52
C PRO A 145 8.83 -10.15 -18.01
N THR A 146 7.82 -10.73 -17.36
CA THR A 146 7.24 -12.04 -17.74
C THR A 146 6.32 -11.92 -18.95
N ILE A 147 5.87 -10.70 -19.27
CA ILE A 147 5.10 -10.38 -20.46
C ILE A 147 5.94 -9.45 -21.36
N PRO A 148 6.24 -9.85 -22.61
CA PRO A 148 7.01 -8.99 -23.52
C PRO A 148 6.39 -7.60 -23.68
N GLY A 149 7.23 -6.56 -23.59
CA GLY A 149 6.83 -5.16 -23.70
C GLY A 149 6.20 -4.55 -22.46
N TRP A 150 6.06 -5.30 -21.36
CA TRP A 150 5.60 -4.77 -20.08
C TRP A 150 6.76 -4.26 -19.23
N LYS A 151 6.46 -3.38 -18.28
CA LYS A 151 7.44 -2.86 -17.32
C LYS A 151 7.38 -3.66 -16.03
N VAL A 152 8.54 -3.88 -15.40
CA VAL A 152 8.60 -4.57 -14.11
C VAL A 152 8.53 -3.55 -12.98
N VAL A 153 7.66 -3.82 -12.01
CA VAL A 153 7.61 -3.15 -10.72
C VAL A 153 8.28 -4.07 -9.70
N VAL A 154 9.34 -3.59 -9.06
CA VAL A 154 10.08 -4.32 -8.02
C VAL A 154 9.88 -3.62 -6.69
N ASN A 155 9.57 -4.40 -5.67
CA ASN A 155 9.47 -3.93 -4.29
C ASN A 155 10.47 -4.73 -3.43
N PRO A 156 11.71 -4.20 -3.27
CA PRO A 156 12.76 -4.85 -2.50
C PRO A 156 12.39 -5.03 -1.03
N LYS A 157 11.72 -4.03 -0.42
CA LYS A 157 11.23 -4.08 0.97
C LYS A 157 10.42 -5.35 1.26
N TRP A 158 9.61 -5.81 0.32
CA TRP A 158 8.79 -7.01 0.50
C TRP A 158 9.28 -8.23 -0.27
N GLY A 159 10.37 -8.12 -1.04
CA GLY A 159 10.88 -9.19 -1.90
C GLY A 159 9.86 -9.61 -2.96
N THR A 160 9.15 -8.65 -3.57
CA THR A 160 8.08 -8.92 -4.56
C THR A 160 8.30 -8.19 -5.88
N ALA A 161 7.76 -8.75 -6.95
CA ALA A 161 7.66 -8.06 -8.24
C ALA A 161 6.35 -8.39 -8.95
N PHE A 162 5.94 -7.51 -9.86
CA PHE A 162 4.85 -7.72 -10.80
C PHE A 162 5.11 -6.89 -12.06
N ASP A 163 4.36 -7.14 -13.13
CA ASP A 163 4.51 -6.42 -14.39
C ASP A 163 3.27 -5.56 -14.66
N VAL A 164 3.48 -4.38 -15.24
CA VAL A 164 2.42 -3.48 -15.69
C VAL A 164 2.54 -3.17 -17.18
N PRO A 165 1.42 -2.85 -17.87
CA PRO A 165 1.45 -2.40 -19.26
C PRO A 165 2.38 -1.19 -19.50
N PRO A 166 2.87 -0.98 -20.73
CA PRO A 166 3.88 0.04 -21.04
C PRO A 166 3.42 1.50 -20.82
N ASP A 167 2.11 1.76 -20.79
CA ASP A 167 1.52 3.07 -20.52
C ASP A 167 1.45 3.41 -19.02
N TRP A 168 1.78 2.46 -18.14
CA TRP A 168 1.90 2.70 -16.70
C TRP A 168 3.25 3.34 -16.38
N GLN A 169 3.27 4.24 -15.41
CA GLN A 169 4.48 4.82 -14.85
C GLN A 169 4.89 3.99 -13.63
N VAL A 170 6.11 3.43 -13.65
CA VAL A 170 6.68 2.72 -12.49
C VAL A 170 7.40 3.76 -11.64
N SER A 171 7.00 3.90 -10.38
CA SER A 171 7.60 4.87 -9.46
C SER A 171 8.79 4.26 -8.70
N SER A 172 9.48 5.09 -7.90
CA SER A 172 10.56 4.63 -7.02
C SER A 172 10.09 3.47 -6.11
N PRO A 173 10.90 2.43 -5.89
CA PRO A 173 10.58 1.35 -4.95
C PRO A 173 10.34 1.84 -3.51
N THR A 174 10.92 2.99 -3.14
CA THR A 174 10.78 3.60 -1.80
C THR A 174 9.59 4.55 -1.68
N LEU A 175 8.86 4.80 -2.78
CA LEU A 175 7.66 5.62 -2.74
C LEU A 175 6.55 4.88 -2.00
N ILE A 176 5.96 5.54 -1.01
CA ILE A 176 4.75 5.12 -0.32
C ILE A 176 3.59 5.90 -0.89
N THR A 177 2.51 5.20 -1.22
CA THR A 177 1.24 5.83 -1.58
C THR A 177 0.09 5.29 -0.74
N GLY A 178 -0.95 6.09 -0.53
CA GLY A 178 -2.08 5.71 0.31
C GLY A 178 -3.19 6.74 0.41
N PHE A 179 -4.16 6.45 1.26
CA PHE A 179 -5.22 7.37 1.66
C PHE A 179 -5.11 7.67 3.15
N GLU A 180 -5.41 8.90 3.54
CA GLU A 180 -5.45 9.36 4.94
C GLU A 180 -6.72 8.88 5.66
N ASP A 181 -6.69 8.87 6.99
CA ASP A 181 -7.82 8.59 7.86
C ASP A 181 -8.52 9.91 8.22
N ASP A 182 -9.57 10.23 7.47
CA ASP A 182 -10.33 11.49 7.61
C ASP A 182 -10.89 11.68 9.02
N LYS A 183 -11.14 10.59 9.75
CA LYS A 183 -11.68 10.67 11.12
C LYS A 183 -10.65 11.18 12.12
N LYS A 184 -9.35 10.96 11.85
CA LYS A 184 -8.28 11.44 12.71
C LYS A 184 -7.94 12.89 12.42
N GLY A 185 -8.08 13.32 11.16
CA GLY A 185 -7.80 14.69 10.74
C GLY A 185 -6.36 15.15 10.96
N ASP A 186 -5.43 14.23 11.22
CA ASP A 186 -4.02 14.52 11.56
C ASP A 186 -3.03 14.06 10.47
N GLY A 187 -3.54 13.73 9.27
CA GLY A 187 -2.76 13.17 8.16
C GLY A 187 -2.29 11.74 8.38
N SER A 188 -2.79 11.04 9.41
CA SER A 188 -2.46 9.63 9.61
C SER A 188 -2.94 8.79 8.44
N PRO A 189 -2.14 7.82 7.96
CA PRO A 189 -2.59 6.93 6.90
C PRO A 189 -3.74 6.03 7.38
N LEU A 190 -4.76 5.91 6.53
CA LEU A 190 -5.75 4.85 6.60
C LEU A 190 -5.21 3.57 5.97
N ILE A 191 -4.70 3.64 4.74
CA ILE A 191 -4.19 2.47 4.01
C ILE A 191 -3.04 2.90 3.09
N THR A 192 -1.96 2.12 3.06
CA THR A 192 -0.77 2.43 2.26
C THR A 192 -0.21 1.21 1.55
N MET A 193 0.58 1.45 0.50
CA MET A 193 1.42 0.47 -0.18
C MET A 193 2.76 1.12 -0.58
N SER A 194 3.77 0.31 -0.86
CA SER A 194 5.07 0.76 -1.39
C SER A 194 5.32 0.27 -2.82
N ALA A 195 6.28 0.92 -3.48
CA ALA A 195 6.66 0.68 -4.87
C ALA A 195 5.45 0.70 -5.83
N PRO A 196 4.67 1.79 -5.87
CA PRO A 196 3.50 1.84 -6.74
C PRO A 196 3.90 1.97 -8.21
N ALA A 197 3.01 1.53 -9.07
CA ALA A 197 2.93 1.97 -10.46
C ALA A 197 1.57 2.61 -10.70
N PHE A 198 1.56 3.74 -11.41
CA PHE A 198 0.37 4.54 -11.69
C PHE A 198 -0.02 4.45 -13.16
N LEU A 199 -1.32 4.31 -13.41
CA LEU A 199 -1.91 4.56 -14.72
C LEU A 199 -2.51 5.96 -14.72
N LYS A 200 -2.07 6.80 -15.68
CA LYS A 200 -2.53 8.19 -15.84
C LYS A 200 -2.53 8.94 -14.49
N GLU A 201 -1.35 9.22 -13.96
CA GLU A 201 -1.15 9.86 -12.66
C GLU A 201 -1.93 11.18 -12.51
N LYS A 202 -2.07 11.95 -13.60
CA LYS A 202 -2.89 13.17 -13.68
C LYS A 202 -4.15 12.94 -14.51
N TRP A 203 -4.94 11.92 -14.15
CA TRP A 203 -6.16 11.58 -14.88
C TRP A 203 -7.26 12.61 -14.66
N CYS A 204 -7.39 13.08 -13.42
CA CYS A 204 -8.29 14.16 -13.08
C CYS A 204 -7.56 15.17 -12.19
N THR A 205 -7.72 16.45 -12.49
CA THR A 205 -7.13 17.55 -11.72
C THR A 205 -8.26 18.46 -11.25
N SER A 206 -8.30 18.77 -9.96
CA SER A 206 -9.29 19.66 -9.35
C SER A 206 -8.71 20.43 -8.16
N ASP A 207 -9.31 21.59 -7.90
CA ASP A 207 -9.06 22.44 -6.72
C ASP A 207 -10.42 22.57 -6.02
N ASP A 208 -10.89 21.44 -5.49
CA ASP A 208 -12.23 21.31 -4.93
C ASP A 208 -12.32 21.93 -3.52
N ASP A 209 -11.19 22.16 -2.85
CA ASP A 209 -11.10 22.87 -1.57
C ASP A 209 -10.87 24.39 -1.73
N HIS A 210 -10.64 24.86 -2.96
CA HIS A 210 -10.47 26.27 -3.32
C HIS A 210 -9.28 26.92 -2.60
N ASP A 211 -8.21 26.17 -2.37
CA ASP A 211 -6.97 26.68 -1.77
C ASP A 211 -6.01 27.29 -2.82
N GLY A 212 -6.34 27.14 -4.11
CA GLY A 212 -5.55 27.64 -5.24
C GLY A 212 -4.42 26.70 -5.67
N GLN A 213 -4.33 25.49 -5.12
CA GLN A 213 -3.41 24.42 -5.49
C GLN A 213 -4.20 23.22 -6.00
N PRO A 214 -4.18 22.94 -7.32
CA PRO A 214 -4.90 21.79 -7.83
C PRO A 214 -4.25 20.47 -7.39
N ASP A 215 -5.08 19.52 -6.98
CA ASP A 215 -4.72 18.14 -6.69
C ASP A 215 -4.93 17.26 -7.93
N ASP A 216 -3.99 16.35 -8.17
CA ASP A 216 -4.05 15.36 -9.23
C ASP A 216 -4.52 14.00 -8.67
N THR A 217 -5.49 13.39 -9.34
CA THR A 217 -5.99 12.04 -9.07
C THR A 217 -5.57 11.10 -10.17
N ALA A 218 -4.88 10.01 -9.82
CA ALA A 218 -4.52 8.95 -10.74
C ALA A 218 -5.75 8.11 -11.13
N LEU A 219 -5.80 7.60 -12.38
CA LEU A 219 -6.88 6.71 -12.80
C LEU A 219 -6.85 5.38 -12.04
N ALA A 220 -5.65 4.84 -11.84
CA ALA A 220 -5.41 3.63 -11.08
C ALA A 220 -3.97 3.54 -10.57
N ALA A 221 -3.75 2.72 -9.55
CA ALA A 221 -2.42 2.33 -9.11
C ALA A 221 -2.37 0.85 -8.71
N ALA A 222 -1.17 0.31 -8.64
CA ALA A 222 -0.91 -1.00 -8.05
C ALA A 222 0.43 -1.02 -7.31
N GLY A 223 0.53 -1.82 -6.26
CA GLY A 223 1.74 -1.94 -5.44
C GLY A 223 1.59 -2.99 -4.33
N THR A 224 2.57 -3.05 -3.42
CA THR A 224 2.63 -4.09 -2.38
C THR A 224 2.68 -3.48 -0.98
N LYS A 225 1.95 -4.11 -0.05
CA LYS A 225 1.91 -3.77 1.38
C LYS A 225 2.33 -4.99 2.21
N GLY A 226 3.07 -4.77 3.29
CA GLY A 226 3.32 -5.77 4.33
C GLY A 226 2.13 -5.94 5.27
N GLN A 227 1.82 -7.17 5.65
CA GLN A 227 0.64 -7.53 6.45
C GLN A 227 1.04 -7.94 7.86
N ASN A 228 1.70 -7.02 8.57
CA ASN A 228 2.11 -7.24 9.95
C ASN A 228 0.89 -7.60 10.81
N GLY A 229 0.98 -8.70 11.55
CA GLY A 229 -0.10 -9.22 12.39
C GLY A 229 -1.14 -10.08 11.69
N ALA A 230 -1.08 -10.24 10.36
CA ALA A 230 -1.95 -11.18 9.66
C ALA A 230 -1.64 -12.63 10.03
N LYS A 231 -2.68 -13.46 10.13
CA LYS A 231 -2.60 -14.88 10.49
C LYS A 231 -2.86 -15.82 9.31
N ASN A 232 -3.47 -15.29 8.26
CA ASN A 232 -3.87 -15.99 7.05
C ASN A 232 -3.92 -14.99 5.88
N THR A 233 -4.13 -15.50 4.67
CA THR A 233 -4.27 -14.68 3.46
C THR A 233 -5.70 -14.20 3.20
N ASP A 234 -6.71 -14.82 3.79
CA ASP A 234 -8.12 -14.46 3.57
C ASP A 234 -8.47 -13.10 4.16
N ASP A 235 -7.97 -12.80 5.36
CA ASP A 235 -8.27 -11.55 6.06
C ASP A 235 -7.74 -10.33 5.28
N PRO A 236 -6.46 -10.25 4.86
CA PRO A 236 -6.01 -9.11 4.06
C PRO A 236 -6.66 -9.08 2.67
N ALA A 237 -6.85 -10.24 2.02
CA ALA A 237 -7.51 -10.31 0.73
C ALA A 237 -8.93 -9.74 0.76
N ARG A 238 -9.66 -9.90 1.88
CA ARG A 238 -10.99 -9.32 2.09
C ARG A 238 -10.96 -7.85 2.48
N ASN A 239 -10.10 -7.50 3.45
CA ASN A 239 -10.17 -6.23 4.15
C ASN A 239 -9.45 -5.10 3.41
N ASP A 240 -8.26 -5.32 2.86
CA ASP A 240 -7.51 -4.25 2.19
C ASP A 240 -8.25 -3.65 0.98
N PRO A 241 -8.86 -4.42 0.05
CA PRO A 241 -9.55 -3.79 -1.07
C PRO A 241 -10.78 -3.02 -0.60
N ALA A 242 -11.38 -3.39 0.54
CA ALA A 242 -12.42 -2.60 1.18
C ALA A 242 -11.88 -1.27 1.71
N TRP A 243 -10.71 -1.25 2.36
CA TRP A 243 -10.09 -0.01 2.84
C TRP A 243 -9.61 0.90 1.71
N TRP A 244 -9.06 0.36 0.62
CA TRP A 244 -8.71 1.14 -0.57
C TRP A 244 -9.93 1.80 -1.21
N VAL A 245 -11.06 1.08 -1.33
CA VAL A 245 -12.30 1.64 -1.87
C VAL A 245 -12.95 2.63 -0.91
N PHE A 246 -12.98 2.33 0.39
CA PHE A 246 -13.53 3.22 1.40
C PHE A 246 -12.74 4.53 1.48
N GLY A 247 -11.41 4.45 1.60
CA GLY A 247 -10.54 5.62 1.73
C GLY A 247 -10.51 6.48 0.47
N GLY A 248 -10.39 5.86 -0.70
CA GLY A 248 -10.13 6.58 -1.94
C GLY A 248 -11.36 7.02 -2.72
N TYR A 249 -12.52 6.45 -2.44
CA TYR A 249 -13.71 6.60 -3.28
C TYR A 249 -14.99 6.78 -2.46
N THR A 250 -14.90 7.22 -1.20
CA THR A 250 -16.05 7.61 -0.37
C THR A 250 -15.70 8.83 0.49
N ASP A 251 -16.66 9.38 1.24
CA ASP A 251 -16.40 10.44 2.23
C ASP A 251 -15.92 9.85 3.58
N GLN A 252 -15.51 8.58 3.61
CA GLN A 252 -15.09 7.83 4.80
C GLN A 252 -16.09 7.85 5.98
N LYS A 253 -17.37 8.09 5.70
CA LYS A 253 -18.43 8.04 6.72
C LYS A 253 -18.80 6.60 7.00
N ASP A 254 -19.16 6.29 8.25
CA ASP A 254 -19.64 4.94 8.57
C ASP A 254 -20.88 4.54 7.74
N SER A 255 -21.68 5.52 7.31
CA SER A 255 -22.80 5.31 6.40
C SER A 255 -22.39 4.80 5.02
N ASP A 256 -21.14 5.05 4.59
CA ASP A 256 -20.67 4.75 3.24
C ASP A 256 -20.23 3.30 3.12
N LYS A 257 -19.97 2.62 4.25
CA LYS A 257 -19.67 1.17 4.28
C LYS A 257 -20.75 0.32 3.59
N LYS A 258 -22.00 0.77 3.56
CA LYS A 258 -23.11 0.08 2.86
C LYS A 258 -23.02 0.18 1.33
N LEU A 259 -22.26 1.15 0.81
CA LEU A 259 -22.03 1.36 -0.61
C LEU A 259 -20.99 0.37 -1.15
N LEU A 260 -20.20 -0.25 -0.27
CA LEU A 260 -19.18 -1.21 -0.64
C LEU A 260 -19.78 -2.59 -0.90
N LYS A 261 -19.39 -3.18 -2.02
CA LYS A 261 -19.61 -4.57 -2.40
C LYS A 261 -18.30 -5.31 -2.24
N VAL A 262 -18.11 -5.90 -1.08
CA VAL A 262 -16.87 -6.62 -0.77
C VAL A 262 -16.98 -8.07 -1.16
N GLY A 263 -16.03 -8.52 -1.95
CA GLY A 263 -15.91 -9.90 -2.39
C GLY A 263 -15.47 -10.83 -1.27
N GLU A 264 -15.85 -12.10 -1.40
CA GLU A 264 -15.32 -13.18 -0.58
C GLU A 264 -13.93 -13.59 -1.09
N PRO A 265 -12.95 -13.77 -0.20
CA PRO A 265 -11.64 -14.31 -0.56
C PRO A 265 -11.75 -15.67 -1.23
N LYS A 266 -10.95 -15.87 -2.28
CA LYS A 266 -10.82 -17.15 -2.98
C LYS A 266 -9.36 -17.55 -3.10
N PRO A 267 -9.04 -18.84 -2.98
CA PRO A 267 -7.70 -19.32 -3.28
C PRO A 267 -7.27 -18.94 -4.70
N TYR A 268 -6.04 -18.47 -4.85
CA TYR A 268 -5.46 -18.10 -6.13
C TYR A 268 -4.00 -18.53 -6.20
N THR A 269 -3.53 -18.82 -7.41
CA THR A 269 -2.12 -19.12 -7.68
C THR A 269 -1.69 -18.34 -8.92
N THR A 270 -0.65 -17.53 -8.77
CA THR A 270 -0.08 -16.74 -9.89
C THR A 270 0.65 -17.66 -10.87
N LYS A 271 1.02 -17.15 -12.05
CA LYS A 271 1.80 -17.95 -13.04
C LYS A 271 3.20 -18.32 -12.54
N SER A 272 3.73 -17.57 -11.57
CA SER A 272 5.02 -17.85 -10.93
C SER A 272 4.89 -18.89 -9.80
N GLY A 273 3.67 -19.35 -9.49
CA GLY A 273 3.43 -20.37 -8.46
C GLY A 273 3.19 -19.82 -7.05
N VAL A 274 3.10 -18.49 -6.87
CA VAL A 274 2.77 -17.89 -5.58
C VAL A 274 1.32 -18.20 -5.23
N LYS A 275 1.10 -18.82 -4.07
CA LYS A 275 -0.22 -19.21 -3.56
C LYS A 275 -0.70 -18.23 -2.51
N GLY A 276 -2.00 -17.97 -2.51
CA GLY A 276 -2.62 -17.08 -1.55
C GLY A 276 -4.11 -16.95 -1.77
N SER A 277 -4.68 -15.82 -1.34
CA SER A 277 -6.10 -15.52 -1.47
C SER A 277 -6.30 -14.19 -2.18
N VAL A 278 -7.32 -14.10 -3.04
CA VAL A 278 -7.67 -12.88 -3.76
C VAL A 278 -9.13 -12.51 -3.50
N ALA A 279 -9.41 -11.23 -3.31
CA ALA A 279 -10.77 -10.69 -3.37
C ALA A 279 -10.79 -9.31 -4.02
N THR A 280 -11.97 -8.92 -4.48
CA THR A 280 -12.23 -7.62 -5.11
C THR A 280 -13.35 -6.93 -4.35
N THR A 281 -13.16 -5.65 -4.05
CA THR A 281 -14.20 -4.76 -3.56
C THR A 281 -14.48 -3.68 -4.59
N TYR A 282 -15.74 -3.25 -4.68
CA TYR A 282 -16.09 -2.02 -5.40
C TYR A 282 -17.18 -1.23 -4.67
N SER A 283 -17.20 0.09 -4.84
CA SER A 283 -18.31 0.93 -4.38
C SER A 283 -19.35 1.08 -5.50
N LYS A 284 -20.59 1.39 -5.09
CA LYS A 284 -21.68 1.70 -6.01
C LYS A 284 -22.54 2.83 -5.45
N GLY A 285 -22.73 3.87 -6.25
CA GLY A 285 -23.64 4.96 -5.93
C GLY A 285 -23.06 5.92 -4.88
N VAL A 286 -21.75 6.10 -4.87
CA VAL A 286 -21.10 7.15 -4.08
C VAL A 286 -21.58 8.52 -4.57
N PRO A 287 -22.02 9.42 -3.67
CA PRO A 287 -22.36 10.79 -4.05
C PRO A 287 -21.16 11.49 -4.68
N LYS A 288 -21.34 12.05 -5.88
CA LYS A 288 -20.30 12.79 -6.60
C LYS A 288 -20.52 14.28 -6.36
N LYS A 289 -19.74 14.84 -5.45
CA LYS A 289 -19.77 16.27 -5.11
C LYS A 289 -18.72 17.03 -5.89
N ASP A 290 -17.58 16.39 -6.05
CA ASP A 290 -16.35 16.96 -6.54
C ASP A 290 -16.08 16.46 -7.98
N LYS A 291 -15.30 17.21 -8.76
CA LYS A 291 -15.12 16.93 -10.21
C LYS A 291 -14.53 15.54 -10.46
N CYS A 292 -13.64 15.09 -9.58
CA CYS A 292 -12.91 13.83 -9.71
C CYS A 292 -13.60 12.65 -9.03
N ASP A 293 -14.77 12.87 -8.41
CA ASP A 293 -15.50 11.81 -7.70
C ASP A 293 -15.99 10.71 -8.64
N SER A 294 -15.69 9.47 -8.25
CA SER A 294 -16.15 8.27 -8.94
C SER A 294 -16.44 7.14 -7.95
N ASP A 295 -17.19 6.13 -8.38
CA ASP A 295 -17.14 4.86 -7.67
C ASP A 295 -15.71 4.29 -7.82
N GLY A 296 -15.30 3.43 -6.90
CA GLY A 296 -13.98 2.81 -6.89
C GLY A 296 -14.03 1.31 -6.99
N LYS A 297 -12.91 0.71 -7.33
CA LYS A 297 -12.67 -0.73 -7.16
C LYS A 297 -11.24 -0.99 -6.74
N ALA A 298 -11.06 -2.07 -5.99
CA ALA A 298 -9.75 -2.58 -5.64
C ALA A 298 -9.75 -4.11 -5.64
N THR A 299 -8.64 -4.69 -6.09
CA THR A 299 -8.40 -6.15 -6.06
C THR A 299 -7.11 -6.39 -5.30
N THR A 300 -7.18 -7.21 -4.26
CA THR A 300 -6.03 -7.54 -3.42
C THR A 300 -5.76 -9.03 -3.46
N PHE A 301 -4.50 -9.39 -3.70
CA PHE A 301 -3.97 -10.74 -3.56
C PHE A 301 -2.98 -10.79 -2.40
N ALA A 302 -3.34 -11.52 -1.35
CA ALA A 302 -2.54 -11.72 -0.16
C ALA A 302 -1.83 -13.08 -0.20
N PHE A 303 -0.56 -13.11 0.14
CA PHE A 303 0.32 -14.28 0.03
C PHE A 303 1.48 -14.18 1.02
N LYS A 304 2.35 -15.20 1.06
CA LYS A 304 3.60 -15.17 1.83
C LYS A 304 4.79 -14.80 0.95
N ASN A 305 5.63 -13.88 1.40
CA ASN A 305 6.90 -13.57 0.74
C ASN A 305 7.96 -14.67 0.99
N ALA A 306 9.19 -14.46 0.52
CA ALA A 306 10.29 -15.42 0.67
C ALA A 306 10.75 -15.64 2.12
N ALA A 307 10.48 -14.68 3.02
CA ALA A 307 10.74 -14.78 4.46
C ALA A 307 9.60 -15.47 5.23
N GLY A 308 8.47 -15.75 4.56
CA GLY A 308 7.28 -16.35 5.17
C GLY A 308 6.31 -15.33 5.79
N ASP A 309 6.59 -14.04 5.68
CA ASP A 309 5.72 -12.96 6.11
C ASP A 309 4.54 -12.80 5.17
N PHE A 310 3.38 -12.43 5.73
CA PHE A 310 2.23 -12.09 4.93
C PHE A 310 2.43 -10.72 4.27
N VAL A 311 2.14 -10.65 2.98
CA VAL A 311 2.16 -9.45 2.15
C VAL A 311 0.94 -9.45 1.26
N SER A 312 0.60 -8.28 0.68
CA SER A 312 -0.52 -8.16 -0.24
C SER A 312 -0.17 -7.25 -1.41
N TRP A 313 -0.33 -7.77 -2.63
CA TRP A 313 -0.37 -6.95 -3.83
C TRP A 313 -1.80 -6.40 -4.00
N THR A 314 -1.94 -5.11 -4.27
CA THR A 314 -3.26 -4.49 -4.50
C THR A 314 -3.24 -3.60 -5.73
N PHE A 315 -4.26 -3.76 -6.58
CA PHE A 315 -4.70 -2.76 -7.55
C PHE A 315 -5.85 -1.95 -6.95
N TYR A 316 -5.88 -0.63 -7.15
CA TYR A 316 -7.06 0.21 -6.96
C TYR A 316 -7.23 1.18 -8.13
N GLY A 317 -8.47 1.58 -8.43
CA GLY A 317 -8.74 2.50 -9.53
C GLY A 317 -10.21 2.91 -9.63
N ALA A 318 -10.46 3.94 -10.44
CA ALA A 318 -11.80 4.45 -10.70
C ALA A 318 -12.68 3.40 -11.39
N LYS A 319 -13.95 3.38 -11.00
CA LYS A 319 -15.00 2.50 -11.50
C LYS A 319 -16.17 3.31 -12.07
N GLY A 320 -16.77 2.79 -13.13
CA GLY A 320 -17.91 3.40 -13.80
C GLY A 320 -17.53 4.61 -14.66
N VAL A 321 -16.24 4.81 -14.91
CA VAL A 321 -15.70 5.86 -15.78
C VAL A 321 -15.36 5.27 -17.15
N LYS A 322 -15.36 6.11 -18.20
CA LYS A 322 -15.10 5.67 -19.58
C LYS A 322 -13.77 4.93 -19.73
N GLU A 323 -12.77 5.32 -18.95
CA GLU A 323 -11.41 4.81 -19.01
C GLU A 323 -11.13 3.75 -17.93
N GLU A 324 -12.17 3.22 -17.26
CA GLU A 324 -12.03 2.19 -16.22
C GLU A 324 -11.14 1.05 -16.71
N VAL A 325 -10.12 0.70 -15.92
CA VAL A 325 -9.20 -0.40 -16.25
C VAL A 325 -9.99 -1.70 -16.35
N PRO A 326 -9.99 -2.42 -17.48
CA PRO A 326 -10.76 -3.66 -17.61
C PRO A 326 -10.32 -4.74 -16.63
N GLU A 327 -11.27 -5.55 -16.13
CA GLU A 327 -10.98 -6.66 -15.22
C GLU A 327 -9.93 -7.61 -15.80
N ALA A 328 -9.98 -7.88 -17.11
CA ALA A 328 -8.99 -8.71 -17.79
C ALA A 328 -7.56 -8.15 -17.67
N THR A 329 -7.39 -6.83 -17.68
CA THR A 329 -6.08 -6.18 -17.49
C THR A 329 -5.61 -6.34 -16.06
N ILE A 330 -6.49 -6.15 -15.07
CA ILE A 330 -6.19 -6.32 -13.64
C ILE A 330 -5.74 -7.76 -13.37
N GLN A 331 -6.50 -8.74 -13.86
CA GLN A 331 -6.16 -10.17 -13.71
C GLN A 331 -4.86 -10.54 -14.44
N LYS A 332 -4.57 -9.90 -15.58
CA LYS A 332 -3.32 -10.11 -16.31
C LYS A 332 -2.12 -9.59 -15.51
N ILE A 333 -2.22 -8.39 -14.91
CA ILE A 333 -1.20 -7.85 -13.99
C ILE A 333 -1.04 -8.78 -12.79
N LEU A 334 -2.13 -9.12 -12.09
CA LEU A 334 -2.12 -10.04 -10.95
C LEU A 334 -1.42 -11.37 -11.27
N SER A 335 -1.64 -11.92 -12.46
CA SER A 335 -1.04 -13.20 -12.86
C SER A 335 0.50 -13.19 -12.90
N THR A 336 1.11 -12.00 -12.96
CA THR A 336 2.57 -11.80 -13.00
C THR A 336 3.22 -11.60 -11.62
N VAL A 337 2.41 -11.48 -10.56
CA VAL A 337 2.90 -11.31 -9.18
C VAL A 337 3.81 -12.50 -8.83
N ARG A 338 4.99 -12.20 -8.30
CA ARG A 338 6.05 -13.17 -8.02
C ARG A 338 6.94 -12.72 -6.86
N LEU A 339 7.64 -13.69 -6.27
CA LEU A 339 8.74 -13.41 -5.35
C LEU A 339 9.95 -12.90 -6.13
N ASN A 340 10.71 -11.98 -5.53
CA ASN A 340 11.86 -11.35 -6.15
C ASN A 340 12.96 -11.11 -5.10
N GLY A 341 13.61 -12.21 -4.68
CA GLY A 341 14.65 -12.19 -3.66
C GLY A 341 14.09 -12.21 -2.22
N GLN A 342 15.00 -12.09 -1.26
CA GLN A 342 14.65 -11.87 0.14
C GLN A 342 14.18 -10.42 0.34
N PRO A 343 13.19 -10.18 1.22
CA PRO A 343 12.82 -8.82 1.60
C PRO A 343 14.02 -8.11 2.23
N GLU A 344 14.17 -6.81 1.97
CA GLU A 344 15.15 -5.98 2.68
C GLU A 344 14.74 -5.84 4.14
N ASP A 345 15.66 -6.14 5.06
CA ASP A 345 15.46 -5.93 6.49
C ASP A 345 15.45 -4.42 6.81
N ASP A 346 14.46 -3.97 7.57
CA ASP A 346 14.40 -2.60 8.12
C ASP A 346 15.50 -2.34 9.19
N SER A 347 16.41 -3.30 9.44
CA SER A 347 17.44 -3.27 10.50
C SER A 347 18.84 -2.85 10.03
N ALA A 348 19.02 -2.48 8.75
CA ALA A 348 20.25 -1.85 8.28
C ALA A 348 20.18 -0.32 8.40
N GLY A 349 20.29 0.17 9.64
CA GLY A 349 20.44 1.59 10.00
C GLY A 349 21.42 1.75 11.15
#